data_AF-A0A7L1U8I8-F1
#
_entry.id   AF-A0A7L1U8I8-F1
#
_cell.length_a   1.000
_cell.length_b   1.000
_cell.length_c   1.000
_cell.angle_alpha   90.00
_cell.angle_beta   90.00
_cell.angle_gamma   90.00
#
_symmetry.space_group_name_H-M   'P 1'
#
loop_
_entity.id
_entity.type
_entity.pdbx_description
1 polymer ?
#
loop_
_entity_poly.entity_id
_entity_poly.type
_entity_poly.pdbx_seq_one_letter_code
_entity_poly.pdbx_strand_id
1 'polypeptide(L)'
;LGPSGKAPRKSKESSQLSWDQMIIDAGQRQLGAVQCGSCGMLYAPGIPEDRLQHLQHHRRLREALRYPGWKQERVVAEFWDGKIVLILPEDPKYAVRKAQEVLELVDAELGFPAGATSRDFPQGSRVYLFVSPGTCVLGCLVAQRIQQAFRVLPEPCPAPCPDPQDPRNSRHSQDPGVSSLRAWRCSLE
;
A
#
# COMPACT_ATOMS: atom_id res chain seq x y z
N LEU A 1 15.38 32.13 -70.75
CA LEU A 1 16.49 31.15 -70.63
C LEU A 1 16.77 30.97 -69.13
N GLY A 2 16.29 29.87 -68.54
CA GLY A 2 16.77 29.40 -67.22
C GLY A 2 18.20 28.84 -67.32
N PRO A 3 18.84 28.38 -66.23
CA PRO A 3 18.28 27.43 -65.24
C PRO A 3 18.51 27.87 -63.77
N SER A 4 17.58 27.68 -62.82
CA SER A 4 17.32 26.49 -61.98
C SER A 4 18.57 25.71 -61.51
N GLY A 5 18.89 25.75 -60.21
CA GLY A 5 20.07 25.06 -59.65
C GLY A 5 20.16 24.98 -58.12
N LYS A 6 19.29 24.17 -57.51
CA LYS A 6 19.45 23.30 -56.31
C LYS A 6 20.09 23.81 -55.00
N ALA A 7 19.34 23.58 -53.92
CA ALA A 7 19.72 23.66 -52.51
C ALA A 7 20.91 22.76 -52.12
N PRO A 8 21.71 23.14 -51.10
CA PRO A 8 22.59 22.20 -50.43
C PRO A 8 21.77 21.38 -49.42
N ARG A 9 21.45 20.14 -49.78
CA ARG A 9 21.24 19.07 -48.81
C ARG A 9 22.61 18.68 -48.25
N LYS A 10 22.88 18.94 -46.97
CA LYS A 10 23.99 18.30 -46.26
C LYS A 10 23.44 17.42 -45.14
N SER A 11 23.42 16.14 -45.50
CA SER A 11 23.69 14.94 -44.70
C SER A 11 23.09 14.84 -43.29
N LYS A 12 22.12 13.92 -43.22
CA LYS A 12 21.84 13.02 -42.10
C LYS A 12 23.15 12.50 -41.47
N GLU A 13 23.05 12.22 -40.17
CA GLU A 13 23.98 11.45 -39.32
C GLU A 13 25.02 12.25 -38.51
N SER A 14 24.64 12.61 -37.27
CA SER A 14 25.43 12.20 -36.11
C SER A 14 24.53 12.17 -34.87
N SER A 15 24.24 10.95 -34.42
CA SER A 15 24.08 10.55 -33.01
C SER A 15 23.02 11.31 -32.20
N GLN A 16 21.77 10.82 -32.03
CA GLN A 16 21.45 9.63 -31.22
C GLN A 16 22.41 9.37 -30.04
N LEU A 17 22.91 10.43 -29.40
CA LEU A 17 23.28 10.34 -27.99
C LEU A 17 21.99 10.69 -27.24
N SER A 18 21.29 9.69 -26.71
CA SER A 18 20.52 9.94 -25.50
C SER A 18 21.56 10.42 -24.51
N TRP A 19 21.57 11.72 -24.25
CA TRP A 19 22.39 12.27 -23.19
C TRP A 19 21.80 11.66 -21.92
N ASP A 20 22.38 10.56 -21.46
CA ASP A 20 22.14 10.01 -20.13
C ASP A 20 22.62 11.09 -19.16
N GLN A 21 21.74 12.05 -18.88
CA GLN A 21 22.03 13.16 -18.00
C GLN A 21 22.13 12.57 -16.60
N MET A 22 23.36 12.34 -16.16
CA MET A 22 23.65 11.87 -14.82
C MET A 22 23.27 12.95 -13.81
N ILE A 23 22.53 12.57 -12.78
CA ILE A 23 22.24 13.42 -11.63
C ILE A 23 23.47 13.44 -10.74
N ILE A 24 24.07 14.62 -10.56
CA ILE A 24 25.23 14.80 -9.67
C ILE A 24 24.71 15.10 -8.27
N ASP A 25 24.93 14.17 -7.33
CA ASP A 25 24.69 14.42 -5.92
C ASP A 25 25.85 15.23 -5.33
N ALA A 26 25.67 16.56 -5.35
CA ALA A 26 26.58 17.53 -4.74
C ALA A 26 26.03 18.07 -3.41
N GLY A 27 25.29 17.26 -2.64
CA GLY A 27 24.70 17.69 -1.37
C GLY A 27 23.38 18.46 -1.51
N GLN A 28 22.64 18.22 -2.60
CA GLN A 28 21.34 18.81 -2.82
C GLN A 28 20.31 18.21 -1.85
N ARG A 29 19.58 19.06 -1.11
CA ARG A 29 18.70 18.63 -0.01
C ARG A 29 17.46 17.80 -0.43
N GLN A 30 17.22 17.58 -1.73
CA GLN A 30 15.99 16.97 -2.26
C GLN A 30 16.22 15.85 -3.29
N LEU A 31 17.44 15.31 -3.38
CA LEU A 31 17.72 14.14 -4.22
C LEU A 31 17.29 12.82 -3.57
N GLY A 32 17.23 12.77 -2.23
CA GLY A 32 16.85 11.57 -1.50
C GLY A 32 15.36 11.23 -1.64
N ALA A 33 15.04 9.95 -1.50
CA ALA A 33 13.66 9.49 -1.38
C ALA A 33 13.01 10.06 -0.11
N VAL A 34 11.82 10.61 -0.26
CA VAL A 34 10.99 11.13 0.84
C VAL A 34 9.67 10.40 0.87
N GLN A 35 9.06 10.31 2.05
CA GLN A 35 7.72 9.76 2.21
C GLN A 35 6.68 10.89 2.15
N CYS A 36 5.66 10.74 1.31
CA CYS A 36 4.53 11.66 1.32
C CYS A 36 3.71 11.51 2.61
N GLY A 37 3.59 12.58 3.39
CA GLY A 37 2.85 12.55 4.66
C GLY A 37 1.34 12.29 4.54
N SER A 38 0.78 12.38 3.33
CA SER A 38 -0.67 12.18 3.10
C SER A 38 -1.04 10.92 2.33
N CYS A 39 -0.15 10.36 1.50
CA CYS A 39 -0.41 9.09 0.80
C CYS A 39 0.57 7.97 1.18
N GLY A 40 1.61 8.27 1.96
CA GLY A 40 2.59 7.27 2.41
C GLY A 40 3.58 6.81 1.34
N MET A 41 3.41 7.21 0.08
CA MET A 41 4.29 6.80 -1.02
C MET A 41 5.71 7.36 -0.85
N LEU A 42 6.71 6.51 -1.03
CA LEU A 42 8.11 6.90 -1.14
C LEU A 42 8.41 7.34 -2.57
N TYR A 43 9.05 8.51 -2.74
CA TYR A 43 9.43 9.03 -4.06
C TYR A 43 10.62 9.99 -3.96
N ALA A 44 11.38 10.16 -5.04
CA ALA A 44 12.42 11.19 -5.12
C ALA A 44 11.85 12.50 -5.74
N PRO A 45 11.73 13.61 -4.99
CA PRO A 45 11.19 14.86 -5.53
C PRO A 45 12.04 15.48 -6.64
N GLY A 46 13.36 15.19 -6.64
CA GLY A 46 14.32 15.63 -7.65
C GLY A 46 14.22 14.90 -8.98
N ILE A 47 13.52 13.76 -9.05
CA ILE A 47 13.32 12.97 -10.27
C ILE A 47 11.92 13.29 -10.84
N PRO A 48 11.80 13.83 -12.06
CA PRO A 48 10.51 14.23 -12.61
C PRO A 48 9.56 13.05 -12.85
N GLU A 49 10.09 11.88 -13.20
CA GLU A 49 9.33 10.65 -13.40
C GLU A 49 8.67 10.19 -12.09
N ASP A 50 9.45 10.11 -11.00
CA ASP A 50 8.96 9.78 -9.65
C ASP A 50 7.89 10.77 -9.18
N ARG A 51 8.12 12.07 -9.40
CA ARG A 51 7.13 13.10 -9.05
C ARG A 51 5.82 12.93 -9.81
N LEU A 52 5.88 12.57 -11.09
CA LEU A 52 4.69 12.31 -11.89
C LEU A 52 3.95 11.06 -11.38
N GLN A 53 4.67 9.99 -11.09
CA GLN A 53 4.11 8.76 -10.52
C GLN A 53 3.44 9.03 -9.17
N HIS A 54 4.11 9.81 -8.30
CA HIS A 54 3.55 10.26 -7.02
C HIS A 54 2.21 10.99 -7.21
N LEU A 55 2.13 11.94 -8.13
CA LEU A 55 0.89 12.68 -8.37
C LEU A 55 -0.24 11.77 -8.86
N GLN A 56 0.07 10.79 -9.72
CA GLN A 56 -0.92 9.83 -10.22
C GLN A 56 -1.41 8.91 -9.10
N HIS A 57 -0.49 8.31 -8.35
CA HIS A 57 -0.81 7.46 -7.20
C HIS A 57 -1.62 8.23 -6.16
N HIS A 58 -1.17 9.43 -5.78
CA HIS A 58 -1.84 10.27 -4.79
C HIS A 58 -3.28 10.61 -5.17
N ARG A 59 -3.55 10.90 -6.45
CA ARG A 59 -4.92 11.13 -6.94
C ARG A 59 -5.78 9.87 -6.83
N ARG A 60 -5.29 8.75 -7.37
CA ARG A 60 -6.01 7.46 -7.35
C ARG A 60 -6.33 7.03 -5.93
N LEU A 61 -5.35 7.10 -5.02
CA LEU A 61 -5.53 6.75 -3.62
C LEU A 61 -6.61 7.60 -2.94
N ARG A 62 -6.55 8.93 -3.13
CA ARG A 62 -7.51 9.85 -2.50
C ARG A 62 -8.93 9.70 -3.05
N GLU A 63 -9.06 9.38 -4.33
CA GLU A 63 -10.36 9.09 -4.95
C GLU A 63 -10.92 7.75 -4.44
N ALA A 64 -10.09 6.71 -4.42
CA ALA A 64 -10.46 5.37 -3.95
C ALA A 64 -10.81 5.34 -2.45
N LEU A 65 -10.23 6.20 -1.62
CA LEU A 65 -10.56 6.29 -0.20
C LEU A 65 -11.69 7.29 0.11
N ARG A 66 -12.15 8.08 -0.87
CA ARG A 66 -13.23 9.05 -0.65
C ARG A 66 -14.54 8.36 -0.33
N TYR A 67 -15.17 8.76 0.78
CA TYR A 67 -16.46 8.25 1.23
C TYR A 67 -17.52 9.37 1.22
N PRO A 68 -18.31 9.54 0.15
CA PRO A 68 -19.20 10.70 -0.01
C PRO A 68 -20.35 10.79 1.01
N GLY A 69 -20.55 9.75 1.82
CA GLY A 69 -21.74 9.59 2.66
C GLY A 69 -22.93 9.08 1.85
N TRP A 70 -23.72 8.18 2.44
CA TRP A 70 -24.92 7.63 1.85
C TRP A 70 -26.14 7.94 2.71
N LYS A 71 -27.33 7.97 2.09
CA LYS A 71 -28.58 8.22 2.82
C LYS A 71 -28.89 7.12 3.82
N GLN A 72 -28.53 5.88 3.49
CA GLN A 72 -28.66 4.72 4.36
C GLN A 72 -27.29 4.08 4.53
N GLU A 73 -26.77 4.20 5.74
CA GLU A 73 -25.51 3.61 6.17
C GLU A 73 -25.78 2.75 7.41
N ARG A 74 -25.15 1.58 7.49
CA ARG A 74 -25.20 0.73 8.67
C ARG A 74 -24.02 1.07 9.57
N VAL A 75 -24.17 2.09 10.41
CA VAL A 75 -23.17 2.48 11.41
C VAL A 75 -23.24 1.52 12.59
N VAL A 76 -22.12 0.87 12.94
CA VAL A 76 -22.03 -0.09 14.04
C VAL A 76 -21.31 0.47 15.26
N ALA A 77 -20.53 1.53 15.10
CA ALA A 77 -19.88 2.25 16.18
C ALA A 77 -19.57 3.69 15.76
N GLU A 78 -19.65 4.61 16.70
CA GLU A 78 -19.29 6.02 16.52
C GLU A 78 -18.21 6.41 17.52
N PHE A 79 -17.30 7.27 17.06
CA PHE A 79 -16.16 7.76 17.81
C PHE A 79 -16.03 9.28 17.61
N TRP A 80 -15.19 9.92 18.42
CA TRP A 80 -14.92 11.36 18.30
C TRP A 80 -14.14 11.70 17.03
N ASP A 81 -13.41 10.74 16.47
CA ASP A 81 -12.54 10.85 15.30
C ASP A 81 -13.06 10.06 14.08
N GLY A 82 -14.32 9.60 14.11
CA GLY A 82 -14.92 8.88 12.99
C GLY A 82 -16.05 7.94 13.37
N LYS A 83 -16.37 7.03 12.46
CA LYS A 83 -17.40 6.00 12.64
C LYS A 83 -17.03 4.73 11.89
N ILE A 84 -17.57 3.60 12.34
CA ILE A 84 -17.42 2.31 11.66
C ILE A 84 -18.73 1.97 10.96
N VAL A 85 -18.64 1.70 9.66
CA VAL A 85 -19.76 1.29 8.81
C VAL A 85 -19.57 -0.19 8.44
N LEU A 86 -20.63 -0.98 8.58
CA LEU A 86 -20.67 -2.39 8.17
C LEU A 86 -21.35 -2.53 6.81
N ILE A 87 -20.64 -3.13 5.86
CA ILE A 87 -21.14 -3.48 4.53
C ILE A 87 -21.29 -5.01 4.45
N LEU A 88 -22.46 -5.45 4.00
CA LEU A 88 -22.83 -6.83 3.74
C LEU A 88 -22.95 -7.08 2.22
N PRO A 89 -22.82 -8.34 1.77
CA PRO A 89 -22.96 -8.67 0.35
C PRO A 89 -24.35 -8.32 -0.21
N GLU A 90 -25.39 -8.30 0.63
CA GLU A 90 -26.77 -8.02 0.25
C GLU A 90 -27.11 -6.52 0.21
N ASP A 91 -26.16 -5.65 0.57
CA ASP A 91 -26.36 -4.20 0.57
C ASP A 91 -26.46 -3.63 -0.85
N PRO A 92 -26.94 -2.38 -1.00
CA PRO A 92 -27.01 -1.71 -2.29
C PRO A 92 -25.67 -1.74 -3.05
N LYS A 93 -25.73 -1.89 -4.38
CA LYS A 93 -24.55 -2.02 -5.25
C LYS A 93 -23.50 -0.93 -5.06
N TYR A 94 -23.91 0.30 -4.73
CA TYR A 94 -22.97 1.39 -4.48
C TYR A 94 -22.09 1.13 -3.25
N ALA A 95 -22.63 0.45 -2.22
CA ALA A 95 -21.92 0.16 -0.98
C ALA A 95 -20.95 -1.00 -1.19
N VAL A 96 -21.44 -2.07 -1.81
CA VAL A 96 -20.62 -3.24 -2.15
C VAL A 96 -19.48 -2.84 -3.08
N ARG A 97 -19.75 -2.03 -4.12
CA ARG A 97 -18.71 -1.53 -5.02
C ARG A 97 -17.66 -0.69 -4.31
N LYS A 98 -18.07 0.12 -3.32
CA LYS A 98 -17.12 0.91 -2.53
C LYS A 98 -16.22 0.03 -1.67
N ALA A 99 -16.78 -1.01 -1.06
CA ALA A 99 -16.00 -2.00 -0.33
C ALA A 99 -14.98 -2.70 -1.24
N GLN A 100 -15.40 -3.13 -2.44
CA GLN A 100 -14.52 -3.76 -3.43
C GLN A 100 -13.38 -2.82 -3.86
N GLU A 101 -13.67 -1.56 -4.17
CA GLU A 101 -12.65 -0.56 -4.53
C GLU A 101 -11.59 -0.39 -3.43
N VAL A 102 -12.00 -0.35 -2.16
CA VAL A 102 -11.08 -0.26 -1.01
C VAL A 102 -10.27 -1.56 -0.86
N LEU A 103 -10.87 -2.72 -1.07
CA LEU A 103 -10.17 -4.01 -0.98
C LEU A 103 -9.15 -4.18 -2.10
N GLU A 104 -9.49 -3.83 -3.34
CA GLU A 104 -8.56 -3.86 -4.47
C GLU A 104 -7.35 -2.95 -4.23
N LEU A 105 -7.57 -1.78 -3.63
CA LEU A 105 -6.51 -0.87 -3.23
C LEU A 105 -5.61 -1.51 -2.16
N VAL A 106 -6.18 -2.13 -1.13
CA VAL A 106 -5.41 -2.81 -0.07
C VAL A 106 -4.62 -3.98 -0.63
N ASP A 107 -5.21 -4.77 -1.52
CA ASP A 107 -4.56 -5.91 -2.15
C ASP A 107 -3.35 -5.47 -2.99
N ALA A 108 -3.49 -4.37 -3.74
CA ALA A 108 -2.39 -3.78 -4.50
C ALA A 108 -1.25 -3.29 -3.59
N GLU A 109 -1.55 -2.65 -2.46
CA GLU A 109 -0.56 -2.18 -1.48
C GLU A 109 0.16 -3.35 -0.77
N LEU A 110 -0.52 -4.48 -0.57
CA LEU A 110 0.07 -5.70 -0.02
C LEU A 110 0.85 -6.52 -1.06
N GLY A 111 0.82 -6.10 -2.33
CA GLY A 111 1.54 -6.76 -3.43
C GLY A 111 0.83 -8.00 -3.99
N PHE A 112 -0.47 -8.16 -3.74
CA PHE A 112 -1.24 -9.21 -4.40
C PHE A 112 -1.46 -8.86 -5.88
N PRO A 113 -1.33 -9.83 -6.81
CA PRO A 113 -1.63 -9.59 -8.21
C PRO A 113 -3.10 -9.15 -8.40
N ALA A 114 -3.35 -8.22 -9.33
CA ALA A 114 -4.71 -7.88 -9.71
C ALA A 114 -5.46 -9.15 -10.17
N GLY A 115 -6.55 -9.49 -9.48
CA GLY A 115 -7.31 -10.71 -9.75
C GLY A 115 -6.92 -11.93 -8.90
N ALA A 116 -5.87 -11.89 -8.07
CA ALA A 116 -5.49 -13.02 -7.22
C ALA A 116 -6.47 -13.24 -6.05
N THR A 117 -7.03 -12.14 -5.54
CA THR A 117 -8.01 -12.08 -4.45
C THR A 117 -9.39 -11.68 -4.94
N SER A 118 -9.60 -11.52 -6.26
CA SER A 118 -10.89 -11.16 -6.88
C SER A 118 -11.94 -12.27 -6.79
N ARG A 119 -11.88 -13.08 -5.72
CA ARG A 119 -13.07 -13.74 -5.24
C ARG A 119 -14.06 -12.64 -4.92
N ASP A 120 -15.17 -12.66 -5.64
CA ASP A 120 -16.40 -11.97 -5.27
C ASP A 120 -16.53 -11.90 -3.75
N PHE A 121 -16.96 -10.75 -3.24
CA PHE A 121 -17.21 -10.47 -1.82
C PHE A 121 -17.59 -11.76 -1.09
N PRO A 122 -16.65 -12.41 -0.35
CA PRO A 122 -16.77 -13.84 -0.09
C PRO A 122 -18.07 -14.11 0.67
N GLN A 123 -18.88 -15.07 0.20
CA GLN A 123 -20.22 -15.27 0.74
C GLN A 123 -20.19 -15.41 2.27
N GLY A 124 -21.00 -14.59 2.96
CA GLY A 124 -21.03 -14.53 4.43
C GLY A 124 -19.92 -13.69 5.08
N SER A 125 -19.09 -13.01 4.30
CA SER A 125 -18.11 -12.04 4.81
C SER A 125 -18.78 -10.74 5.21
N ARG A 126 -18.13 -10.02 6.12
CA ARG A 126 -18.56 -8.72 6.65
C ARG A 126 -17.41 -7.77 6.49
N VAL A 127 -17.63 -6.65 5.80
CA VAL A 127 -16.61 -5.62 5.61
C VAL A 127 -16.93 -4.45 6.51
N TYR A 128 -15.97 -4.08 7.34
CA TYR A 128 -16.04 -2.91 8.21
C TYR A 128 -15.11 -1.85 7.67
N LEU A 129 -15.65 -0.66 7.45
CA LEU A 129 -14.87 0.51 7.05
C LEU A 129 -14.87 1.52 8.19
N PHE A 130 -13.68 1.99 8.58
CA PHE A 130 -13.55 3.14 9.46
C PHE A 130 -13.51 4.42 8.61
N VAL A 131 -14.47 5.31 8.85
CA VAL A 131 -14.63 6.56 8.10
C VAL A 131 -14.40 7.74 9.04
N SER A 132 -13.46 8.60 8.65
CA SER A 132 -13.17 9.84 9.37
C SER A 132 -14.26 10.92 9.18
N PRO A 133 -14.32 11.94 10.05
CA PRO A 133 -15.22 13.08 9.89
C PRO A 133 -14.99 13.83 8.57
N GLY A 134 -13.76 13.78 8.05
CA GLY A 134 -13.38 14.31 6.75
C GLY A 134 -13.86 13.48 5.55
N THR A 135 -14.79 12.53 5.75
CA THR A 135 -15.40 11.72 4.67
C THR A 135 -14.39 10.87 3.90
N CYS A 136 -13.38 10.35 4.60
CA CYS A 136 -12.34 9.48 4.04
C CYS A 136 -12.30 8.15 4.80
N VAL A 137 -12.17 7.03 4.08
CA VAL A 137 -11.92 5.71 4.65
C VAL A 137 -10.46 5.65 5.13
N LEU A 138 -10.25 5.40 6.42
CA LEU A 138 -8.91 5.27 7.01
C LEU A 138 -8.55 3.83 7.39
N GLY A 139 -9.53 2.92 7.44
CA GLY A 139 -9.30 1.53 7.79
C GLY A 139 -10.34 0.62 7.17
N CYS A 140 -9.92 -0.61 6.89
CA CYS A 140 -10.75 -1.68 6.35
C CYS A 140 -10.49 -2.97 7.12
N LEU A 141 -11.54 -3.71 7.45
CA LEU A 141 -11.46 -5.03 8.06
C LEU A 141 -12.46 -5.96 7.38
N VAL A 142 -11.98 -7.10 6.89
CA VAL A 142 -12.82 -8.18 6.37
C VAL A 142 -12.89 -9.29 7.41
N ALA A 143 -14.10 -9.64 7.83
CA ALA A 143 -14.33 -10.74 8.75
C ALA A 143 -15.18 -11.81 8.08
N GLN A 144 -14.74 -13.06 8.20
CA GLN A 144 -15.53 -14.23 7.82
C GLN A 144 -15.72 -15.11 9.06
N ARG A 145 -16.87 -15.79 9.14
CA ARG A 145 -17.10 -16.77 10.19
C ARG A 145 -16.29 -18.03 9.89
N ILE A 146 -15.50 -18.48 10.86
CA ILE A 146 -14.72 -19.72 10.80
C ILE A 146 -15.25 -20.72 11.84
N GLN A 147 -14.99 -22.01 11.61
CA GLN A 147 -15.32 -23.07 12.56
C GLN A 147 -14.13 -23.44 13.46
N GLN A 148 -12.91 -23.33 12.94
CA GLN A 148 -11.69 -23.74 13.62
C GLN A 148 -10.53 -22.77 13.32
N ALA A 149 -9.60 -22.65 14.26
CA ALA A 149 -8.36 -21.90 14.12
C ALA A 149 -7.25 -22.52 14.97
N PHE A 150 -6.01 -22.31 14.55
CA PHE A 150 -4.82 -22.83 15.25
C PHE A 150 -4.01 -21.69 15.82
N ARG A 151 -3.53 -21.87 17.06
CA ARG A 151 -2.66 -20.88 17.70
C ARG A 151 -1.29 -20.89 17.01
N VAL A 152 -0.83 -19.72 16.60
CA VAL A 152 0.51 -19.56 16.02
C VAL A 152 1.54 -19.64 17.15
N LEU A 153 2.54 -20.47 16.95
CA LEU A 153 3.70 -20.56 17.83
C LEU A 153 4.74 -19.52 17.40
N PRO A 154 5.43 -18.86 18.35
CA PRO A 154 6.51 -17.95 18.00
C PRO A 154 7.62 -18.72 17.28
N GLU A 155 8.25 -18.09 16.30
CA GLU A 155 9.44 -18.69 15.69
C GLU A 155 10.53 -18.87 16.75
N PRO A 156 11.24 -20.01 16.72
CA PRO A 156 12.39 -20.20 17.60
C PRO A 156 13.43 -19.15 17.24
N CYS A 157 13.78 -18.30 18.20
CA CYS A 157 14.85 -17.32 18.02
C CYS A 157 16.14 -18.08 17.67
N PRO A 158 16.83 -17.77 16.54
CA PRO A 158 18.14 -18.35 16.30
C PRO A 158 19.04 -17.94 17.46
N ALA A 159 19.61 -18.93 18.16
CA ALA A 159 20.54 -18.67 19.23
C ALA A 159 21.64 -17.72 18.70
N PRO A 160 22.03 -16.67 19.44
CA PRO A 160 23.16 -15.85 19.04
C PRO A 160 24.34 -16.79 18.81
N CYS A 161 25.00 -16.67 17.65
CA CYS A 161 26.22 -17.39 17.38
C CYS A 161 27.15 -17.19 18.59
N PRO A 162 27.64 -18.27 19.24
CA PRO A 162 28.55 -18.11 20.35
C PRO A 162 29.80 -17.40 19.82
N ASP A 163 29.98 -16.14 20.22
CA ASP A 163 31.21 -15.41 19.97
C ASP A 163 32.32 -16.14 20.76
N PRO A 164 33.37 -16.67 20.12
CA PRO A 164 34.37 -17.50 20.81
C PRO A 164 35.17 -16.79 21.91
N GLN A 165 34.95 -15.48 22.13
CA GLN A 165 35.80 -14.64 22.99
C GLN A 165 35.14 -14.07 24.25
N ASP A 166 33.88 -14.38 24.60
CA ASP A 166 33.27 -13.85 25.84
C ASP A 166 32.96 -14.92 26.90
N PRO A 167 33.86 -15.16 27.89
CA PRO A 167 33.69 -16.18 28.91
C PRO A 167 32.70 -15.78 30.03
N ARG A 168 31.86 -14.75 29.85
CA ARG A 168 31.03 -14.19 30.93
C ARG A 168 29.52 -14.17 30.71
N ASN A 169 28.97 -14.99 29.82
CA ASN A 169 27.51 -15.11 29.70
C ASN A 169 26.95 -16.46 30.16
N SER A 170 27.29 -16.84 31.41
CA SER A 170 26.48 -17.78 32.20
C SER A 170 25.65 -17.01 33.22
N ARG A 171 24.64 -16.27 32.76
CA ARG A 171 23.48 -15.92 33.59
C ARG A 171 22.23 -16.01 32.74
N HIS A 172 21.33 -16.89 33.17
CA HIS A 172 19.95 -16.94 32.75
C HIS A 172 19.33 -15.53 32.72
N SER A 173 19.13 -15.01 31.52
CA SER A 173 18.05 -14.06 31.27
C SER A 173 16.84 -14.88 30.83
N GLN A 174 16.04 -15.34 31.81
CA GLN A 174 14.63 -15.52 31.55
C GLN A 174 14.11 -14.12 31.21
N ASP A 175 13.94 -13.84 29.92
CA ASP A 175 13.37 -12.59 29.45
C ASP A 175 11.84 -12.69 29.65
N PRO A 176 11.23 -12.01 30.65
CA PRO A 176 9.81 -12.08 30.89
C PRO A 176 9.17 -10.92 30.14
N GLY A 177 9.19 -10.96 28.80
CA GLY A 177 8.84 -9.75 28.05
C GLY A 177 8.43 -9.90 26.60
N VAL A 178 8.64 -11.05 25.96
CA VAL A 178 8.08 -11.26 24.64
C VAL A 178 6.60 -11.54 24.82
N SER A 179 5.81 -10.47 24.79
CA SER A 179 4.36 -10.50 24.66
C SER A 179 4.05 -11.48 23.52
N SER A 180 3.64 -12.69 23.89
CA SER A 180 3.32 -13.75 22.95
C SER A 180 2.20 -13.20 22.07
N LEU A 181 2.57 -12.79 20.86
CA LEU A 181 1.63 -12.36 19.84
C LEU A 181 0.59 -13.48 19.74
N ARG A 182 -0.65 -13.17 20.17
CA ARG A 182 -1.78 -14.10 20.07
C ARG A 182 -2.26 -14.14 18.63
N ALA A 183 -1.38 -14.54 17.73
CA ALA A 183 -1.71 -14.76 16.34
C ALA A 183 -2.39 -16.13 16.23
N TRP A 184 -3.43 -16.20 15.41
CA TRP A 184 -4.14 -17.42 15.08
C TRP A 184 -4.13 -17.57 13.57
N ARG A 185 -3.92 -18.79 13.08
CA ARG A 185 -4.06 -19.11 11.66
C ARG A 185 -5.42 -19.77 11.44
N CYS A 186 -6.20 -19.18 10.54
CA CYS A 186 -7.52 -19.69 10.18
C CYS A 186 -7.41 -20.91 9.26
N SER A 187 -8.32 -21.88 9.41
CA SER A 187 -8.56 -22.94 8.43
C SER A 187 -9.85 -22.62 7.68
N LEU A 188 -9.76 -22.49 6.36
CA LEU A 188 -10.88 -22.35 5.44
C LEU A 188 -11.05 -23.74 4.79
N GLU A 189 -11.70 -24.66 5.50
CA GLU A 189 -12.22 -25.90 4.87
C GLU A 189 -13.49 -25.58 4.08
#